data_AF-A0A920W2G7-F1
#
_entry.id   AF-A0A920W2G7-F1
#
_cell.length_a   1.000
_cell.length_b   1.000
_cell.length_c   1.000
_cell.angle_alpha   90.00
_cell.angle_beta   90.00
_cell.angle_gamma   90.00
#
_symmetry.space_group_name_H-M   'P 1'
#
loop_
_entity.id
_entity.type
_entity.pdbx_description
1 polymer ?
#
loop_
_entity_poly.entity_id
_entity_poly.type
_entity_poly.pdbx_seq_one_letter_code
_entity_poly.pdbx_strand_id
1 'polypeptide(L)'
;MSESAKSQYDQSGVSSQGAETALSGLLEHVLPTRRFSNRYPLAADIGYFANVIDLGNGEGIAFGTDGVGTKIMVAELLNRYDTIGIDCVAMNVNDVICVGARPVSMVDYIACSHTNPEFFKPKLGQGLAEGARQSNISISGGEISQIKEIISGIDLIGACIGHVSLNKVNTGKDIKPGNLIVGLAQGDSF
;
A
#
# COMPACT_ATOMS: atom_id res chain seq x y z
N MET A 1 0.38 35.44 23.08
CA MET A 1 0.56 33.97 23.01
C MET A 1 -0.74 33.43 22.43
N SER A 2 -0.78 33.12 21.13
CA SER A 2 -1.97 32.57 20.48
C SER A 2 -1.86 31.05 20.47
N GLU A 3 -2.80 30.37 21.13
CA GLU A 3 -2.97 28.93 21.00
C GLU A 3 -3.30 28.59 19.53
N SER A 4 -2.47 27.74 18.94
CA SER A 4 -2.69 27.15 17.63
C SER A 4 -3.90 26.22 17.71
N ALA A 5 -5.01 26.61 17.07
CA ALA A 5 -6.17 25.75 16.91
C ALA A 5 -5.76 24.46 16.15
N LYS A 6 -5.91 23.30 16.80
CA LYS A 6 -5.76 22.00 16.14
C LYS A 6 -6.69 21.96 14.93
N SER A 7 -6.12 21.70 13.76
CA SER A 7 -6.89 21.53 12.53
C SER A 7 -7.76 20.28 12.65
N GLN A 8 -8.97 20.26 12.05
CA GLN A 8 -9.82 19.06 11.96
C GLN A 8 -9.08 17.84 11.36
N TYR A 9 -7.99 18.08 10.61
CA TYR A 9 -7.07 17.05 10.09
C TYR A 9 -6.29 16.29 11.17
N ASP A 10 -5.96 16.92 12.30
CA ASP A 10 -5.25 16.25 13.39
C ASP A 10 -6.15 15.25 14.14
N GLN A 11 -7.48 15.42 14.02
CA GLN A 11 -8.47 14.57 14.70
C GLN A 11 -8.76 13.26 13.94
N SER A 12 -8.37 13.13 12.67
CA SER A 12 -8.42 11.87 11.92
C SER A 12 -7.20 10.96 12.17
N GLY A 13 -6.37 11.29 13.17
CA GLY A 13 -5.17 10.51 13.54
C GLY A 13 -3.91 10.83 12.74
N VAL A 14 -3.97 11.79 11.81
CA VAL A 14 -2.83 12.27 11.03
C VAL A 14 -2.29 13.54 11.65
N SER A 15 -1.47 13.41 12.71
CA SER A 15 -0.69 14.54 13.24
C SER A 15 0.47 14.79 12.29
N SER A 16 0.36 15.81 11.42
CA SER A 16 1.35 16.09 10.38
C SER A 16 2.74 16.32 10.97
N GLN A 17 2.87 17.14 12.01
CA GLN A 17 4.17 17.50 12.57
C GLN A 17 4.83 16.37 13.38
N GLY A 18 4.04 15.59 14.12
CA GLY A 18 4.53 14.44 14.87
C GLY A 18 4.92 13.27 13.96
N ALA A 19 4.10 13.00 12.93
CA ALA A 19 4.37 11.96 11.94
C ALA A 19 5.59 12.32 11.07
N GLU A 20 5.73 13.58 10.64
CA GLU A 20 6.89 14.06 9.90
C GLU A 20 8.19 13.91 10.70
N THR A 21 8.15 14.24 12.00
CA THR A 21 9.32 14.11 12.88
C THR A 21 9.70 12.64 13.08
N ALA A 22 8.72 11.78 13.35
CA ALA A 22 8.95 10.34 13.52
C ALA A 22 9.46 9.69 12.23
N LEU A 23 8.88 10.03 11.08
CA LEU A 23 9.32 9.57 9.77
C LEU A 23 10.75 10.03 9.49
N SER A 24 11.08 11.29 9.76
CA SER A 24 12.43 11.82 9.56
C SER A 24 13.46 11.06 10.39
N GLY A 25 13.17 10.79 11.67
CA GLY A 25 14.05 10.00 12.54
C GLY A 25 14.21 8.54 12.09
N LEU A 26 13.14 7.92 11.57
CA LEU A 26 13.23 6.59 10.97
C LEU A 26 14.12 6.61 9.71
N LEU A 27 13.88 7.57 8.82
CA LEU A 27 14.60 7.68 7.54
C LEU A 27 16.09 7.96 7.72
N GLU A 28 16.51 8.65 8.78
CA GLU A 28 17.92 8.85 9.13
C GLU A 28 18.69 7.52 9.22
N HIS A 29 18.06 6.49 9.77
CA HIS A 29 18.66 5.17 9.92
C HIS A 29 18.43 4.25 8.71
N VAL A 30 17.29 4.39 8.02
CA VAL A 30 16.91 3.51 6.91
C VAL A 30 17.57 3.91 5.59
N LEU A 31 17.64 5.20 5.26
CA LEU A 31 18.18 5.67 3.97
C LEU A 31 19.64 5.24 3.70
N PRO A 32 20.56 5.21 4.68
CA PRO A 32 21.92 4.73 4.46
C PRO A 32 22.00 3.28 3.98
N THR A 33 21.02 2.43 4.33
CA THR A 33 21.02 0.99 3.98
C THR A 33 20.97 0.74 2.47
N ARG A 34 20.53 1.73 1.67
CA ARG A 34 20.54 1.67 0.20
C ARG A 34 21.91 1.35 -0.39
N ARG A 35 22.98 1.77 0.30
CA ARG A 35 24.38 1.55 -0.13
C ARG A 35 24.85 0.11 0.10
N PHE A 36 24.09 -0.71 0.83
CA PHE A 36 24.47 -2.09 1.12
C PHE A 36 24.17 -3.03 -0.05
N SER A 37 23.24 -2.66 -0.94
CA SER A 37 22.83 -3.46 -2.11
C SER A 37 23.33 -2.83 -3.41
N ASN A 38 24.65 -2.85 -3.63
CA ASN A 38 25.24 -2.31 -4.85
C ASN A 38 24.92 -3.12 -6.12
N ARG A 39 24.55 -4.40 -5.95
CA ARG A 39 24.17 -5.28 -7.06
C ARG A 39 22.76 -4.99 -7.59
N TYR A 40 21.89 -4.46 -6.74
CA TYR A 40 20.50 -4.16 -7.05
C TYR A 40 20.18 -2.76 -6.53
N PRO A 41 20.69 -1.70 -7.21
CA PRO A 41 20.46 -0.33 -6.79
C PRO A 41 18.99 0.06 -6.99
N LEU A 42 18.56 1.12 -6.32
CA LEU A 42 17.22 1.68 -6.56
C LEU A 42 17.22 2.54 -7.83
N ALA A 43 16.23 2.33 -8.67
CA ALA A 43 15.98 3.12 -9.87
C ALA A 43 15.01 4.30 -9.62
N ALA A 44 14.37 4.34 -8.45
CA ALA A 44 13.53 5.45 -7.99
C ALA A 44 13.81 5.73 -6.49
N ASP A 45 13.68 7.00 -6.09
CA ASP A 45 13.84 7.42 -4.70
C ASP A 45 12.64 7.04 -3.80
N ILE A 46 12.79 7.20 -2.48
CA ILE A 46 11.70 7.00 -1.52
C ILE A 46 10.78 8.21 -1.63
N GLY A 47 9.46 7.98 -1.63
CA GLY A 47 8.46 9.04 -1.76
C GLY A 47 7.58 8.94 -3.00
N TYR A 48 7.85 7.95 -3.88
CA TYR A 48 6.86 7.49 -4.86
C TYR A 48 5.98 6.40 -4.25
N PHE A 49 4.81 6.19 -4.83
CA PHE A 49 3.84 5.17 -4.42
C PHE A 49 4.46 3.76 -4.31
N ALA A 50 5.44 3.44 -5.16
CA ALA A 50 6.24 2.22 -5.06
C ALA A 50 7.73 2.52 -5.28
N ASN A 51 8.61 1.69 -4.72
CA ASN A 51 10.05 1.75 -5.00
C ASN A 51 10.40 0.83 -6.15
N VAL A 52 11.44 1.15 -6.93
CA VAL A 52 11.91 0.32 -8.05
C VAL A 52 13.35 -0.12 -7.80
N ILE A 53 13.58 -1.43 -7.86
CA ILE A 53 14.91 -2.06 -7.79
C ILE A 53 15.36 -2.38 -9.20
N ASP A 54 16.58 -1.97 -9.56
CA ASP A 54 17.25 -2.32 -10.82
C ASP A 54 17.76 -3.77 -10.74
N LEU A 55 17.32 -4.62 -11.68
CA LEU A 55 17.77 -6.01 -11.81
C LEU A 55 18.90 -6.20 -12.84
N GLY A 56 19.33 -5.13 -13.49
CA GLY A 56 20.21 -5.11 -14.64
C GLY A 56 19.47 -5.28 -15.97
N ASN A 57 20.21 -5.12 -17.07
CA ASN A 57 19.70 -5.28 -18.44
C ASN A 57 18.50 -4.40 -18.80
N GLY A 58 18.30 -3.29 -18.08
CA GLY A 58 17.19 -2.37 -18.32
C GLY A 58 15.85 -2.83 -17.74
N GLU A 59 15.84 -3.85 -16.88
CA GLU A 59 14.64 -4.33 -16.19
C GLU A 59 14.70 -4.06 -14.69
N GLY A 60 13.53 -3.88 -14.08
CA GLY A 60 13.38 -3.61 -12.65
C GLY A 60 12.15 -4.24 -12.04
N ILE A 61 12.19 -4.36 -10.72
CA ILE A 61 11.04 -4.77 -9.90
C ILE A 61 10.55 -3.56 -9.12
N ALA A 62 9.30 -3.19 -9.34
CA ALA A 62 8.57 -2.29 -8.48
C ALA A 62 7.98 -3.06 -7.29
N PHE A 63 7.98 -2.47 -6.11
CA PHE A 63 7.35 -3.06 -4.94
C PHE A 63 6.78 -1.97 -4.02
N GLY A 64 5.62 -2.26 -3.44
CA GLY A 64 4.91 -1.37 -2.54
C GLY A 64 4.19 -2.18 -1.47
N THR A 65 3.86 -1.53 -0.36
CA THR A 65 3.04 -2.10 0.71
C THR A 65 2.06 -1.05 1.20
N ASP A 66 0.81 -1.45 1.32
CA ASP A 66 -0.25 -0.62 1.86
C ASP A 66 -1.33 -1.48 2.52
N GLY A 67 -2.06 -0.88 3.44
CA GLY A 67 -3.21 -1.47 4.11
C GLY A 67 -4.53 -0.84 3.68
N VAL A 68 -5.62 -1.43 4.15
CA VAL A 68 -6.97 -0.86 3.93
C VAL A 68 -7.20 0.40 4.78
N GLY A 69 -6.48 0.52 5.90
CA GLY A 69 -6.59 1.64 6.84
C GLY A 69 -7.92 1.66 7.60
N THR A 70 -8.34 2.85 8.01
CA THR A 70 -9.53 3.04 8.90
C THR A 70 -10.85 2.59 8.28
N LYS A 71 -10.91 2.33 6.96
CA LYS A 71 -12.09 1.73 6.31
C LYS A 71 -12.44 0.36 6.90
N ILE A 72 -11.46 -0.36 7.48
CA ILE A 72 -11.71 -1.60 8.22
C ILE A 72 -12.70 -1.37 9.37
N MET A 73 -12.60 -0.25 10.10
CA MET A 73 -13.52 0.03 11.21
C MET A 73 -14.96 0.14 10.73
N VAL A 74 -15.19 0.69 9.54
CA VAL A 74 -16.53 0.76 8.92
C VAL A 74 -17.03 -0.63 8.54
N ALA A 75 -16.15 -1.48 7.98
CA ALA A 75 -16.47 -2.87 7.70
C ALA A 75 -16.85 -3.65 8.97
N GLU A 76 -16.17 -3.41 10.08
CA GLU A 76 -16.49 -4.00 11.39
C GLU A 76 -17.83 -3.52 11.94
N LEU A 77 -18.10 -2.20 11.89
CA LEU A 77 -19.37 -1.62 12.33
C LEU A 77 -20.57 -2.16 11.54
N LEU A 78 -20.37 -2.47 10.26
CA LEU A 78 -21.40 -3.01 9.37
C LEU A 78 -21.43 -4.53 9.32
N ASN A 79 -20.47 -5.21 9.97
CA ASN A 79 -20.24 -6.65 9.85
C ASN A 79 -20.16 -7.12 8.37
N ARG A 80 -19.49 -6.34 7.51
CA ARG A 80 -19.33 -6.59 6.07
C ARG A 80 -17.85 -6.58 5.67
N TYR A 81 -17.30 -7.75 5.36
CA TYR A 81 -15.87 -7.95 5.05
C TYR A 81 -15.60 -8.43 3.61
N ASP A 82 -16.63 -8.56 2.79
CA ASP A 82 -16.54 -9.09 1.43
C ASP A 82 -15.89 -8.14 0.41
N THR A 83 -15.80 -6.84 0.74
CA THR A 83 -15.23 -5.83 -0.17
C THR A 83 -13.86 -5.31 0.27
N ILE A 84 -13.50 -5.41 1.55
CA ILE A 84 -12.21 -4.88 2.04
C ILE A 84 -10.99 -5.62 1.48
N GLY A 85 -11.15 -6.88 1.07
CA GLY A 85 -10.11 -7.59 0.33
C GLY A 85 -9.83 -6.96 -1.03
N ILE A 86 -10.87 -6.48 -1.74
CA ILE A 86 -10.72 -5.78 -3.01
C ILE A 86 -9.95 -4.47 -2.80
N ASP A 87 -10.33 -3.72 -1.76
CA ASP A 87 -9.65 -2.48 -1.39
C ASP A 87 -8.16 -2.70 -1.14
N CYS A 88 -7.80 -3.74 -0.36
CA CYS A 88 -6.40 -4.09 -0.08
C CYS A 88 -5.60 -4.35 -1.35
N VAL A 89 -6.15 -5.15 -2.27
CA VAL A 89 -5.49 -5.42 -3.56
C VAL A 89 -5.34 -4.13 -4.36
N ALA A 90 -6.41 -3.33 -4.46
CA ALA A 90 -6.45 -2.12 -5.27
C ALA A 90 -5.41 -1.08 -4.80
N MET A 91 -5.27 -0.84 -3.50
CA MET A 91 -4.26 0.09 -2.96
C MET A 91 -2.84 -0.32 -3.41
N ASN A 92 -2.47 -1.57 -3.17
CA ASN A 92 -1.14 -2.08 -3.49
C ASN A 92 -0.85 -2.15 -5.00
N VAL A 93 -1.85 -2.55 -5.80
CA VAL A 93 -1.72 -2.66 -7.24
C VAL A 93 -1.61 -1.28 -7.89
N ASN A 94 -2.43 -0.31 -7.47
CA ASN A 94 -2.40 1.04 -8.01
C ASN A 94 -1.08 1.73 -7.74
N ASP A 95 -0.48 1.51 -6.57
CA ASP A 95 0.83 2.07 -6.23
C ASP A 95 1.94 1.61 -7.17
N VAL A 96 1.94 0.32 -7.49
CA VAL A 96 2.86 -0.28 -8.47
C VAL A 96 2.60 0.27 -9.88
N ILE A 97 1.34 0.48 -10.26
CA ILE A 97 0.97 1.06 -11.57
C ILE A 97 1.45 2.52 -11.68
N CYS A 98 1.40 3.30 -10.61
CA CYS A 98 1.80 4.71 -10.61
C CYS A 98 3.25 4.93 -11.07
N VAL A 99 4.15 3.98 -10.77
CA VAL A 99 5.55 4.02 -11.23
C VAL A 99 5.76 3.43 -12.62
N GLY A 100 4.69 3.07 -13.33
CA GLY A 100 4.71 2.52 -14.68
C GLY A 100 4.94 1.00 -14.73
N ALA A 101 4.89 0.32 -13.58
CA ALA A 101 5.10 -1.12 -13.52
C ALA A 101 3.83 -1.91 -13.82
N ARG A 102 4.02 -3.10 -14.37
CA ARG A 102 2.96 -4.11 -14.51
C ARG A 102 2.91 -4.96 -13.23
N PRO A 103 1.82 -4.95 -12.47
CA PRO A 103 1.64 -5.84 -11.31
C PRO A 103 1.83 -7.31 -11.68
N VAL A 104 2.43 -8.09 -10.77
CA VAL A 104 2.74 -9.52 -10.98
C VAL A 104 2.09 -10.39 -9.91
N SER A 105 2.41 -10.13 -8.64
CA SER A 105 1.92 -10.93 -7.52
C SER A 105 1.89 -10.08 -6.26
N MET A 106 1.15 -10.52 -5.26
CA MET A 106 1.16 -9.94 -3.93
C MET A 106 1.22 -11.00 -2.84
N VAL A 107 1.54 -10.54 -1.63
CA VAL A 107 1.28 -11.27 -0.38
C VAL A 107 0.38 -10.43 0.52
N ASP A 108 -0.36 -11.10 1.40
CA ASP A 108 -1.19 -10.45 2.43
C ASP A 108 -0.71 -10.73 3.86
N TYR A 109 -0.99 -9.82 4.77
CA TYR A 109 -0.80 -9.98 6.21
C TYR A 109 -2.06 -9.57 6.93
N ILE A 110 -2.60 -10.49 7.73
CA ILE A 110 -3.83 -10.28 8.50
C ILE A 110 -3.50 -10.37 9.98
N ALA A 111 -3.57 -9.24 10.67
CA ALA A 111 -3.55 -9.20 12.14
C ALA A 111 -4.98 -9.20 12.67
N CYS A 112 -5.27 -10.00 13.68
CA CYS A 112 -6.60 -10.03 14.28
C CYS A 112 -6.56 -10.30 15.79
N SER A 113 -7.57 -9.79 16.51
CA SER A 113 -7.76 -10.12 17.93
C SER A 113 -8.40 -11.50 18.11
N HIS A 114 -9.17 -11.94 17.11
CA HIS A 114 -9.87 -13.21 17.13
C HIS A 114 -9.95 -13.81 15.73
N THR A 115 -9.78 -15.12 15.65
CA THR A 115 -9.94 -15.90 14.42
C THR A 115 -11.31 -16.56 14.45
N ASN A 116 -12.39 -15.84 14.16
CA ASN A 116 -13.69 -16.51 13.97
C ASN A 116 -13.73 -17.13 12.55
N PRO A 117 -13.65 -18.47 12.44
CA PRO A 117 -13.49 -19.16 11.16
C PRO A 117 -14.74 -19.07 10.27
N GLU A 118 -15.92 -18.85 10.84
CA GLU A 118 -17.20 -18.95 10.13
C GLU A 118 -17.56 -17.71 9.30
N PHE A 119 -17.00 -16.53 9.64
CA PHE A 119 -17.43 -15.26 9.03
C PHE A 119 -16.29 -14.47 8.38
N PHE A 120 -15.16 -14.35 9.07
CA PHE A 120 -14.10 -13.43 8.66
C PHE A 120 -13.25 -13.98 7.52
N LYS A 121 -12.80 -15.23 7.65
CA LYS A 121 -11.86 -15.83 6.69
C LYS A 121 -12.47 -16.04 5.29
N PRO A 122 -13.71 -16.54 5.14
CA PRO A 122 -14.28 -16.75 3.80
C PRO A 122 -14.58 -15.42 3.08
N LYS A 123 -15.08 -14.41 3.80
CA LYS A 123 -15.48 -13.11 3.21
C LYS A 123 -14.26 -12.29 2.79
N LEU A 124 -13.25 -12.22 3.65
CA LEU A 124 -11.98 -11.57 3.31
C LEU A 124 -11.32 -12.24 2.11
N GLY A 125 -11.26 -13.57 2.12
CA GLY A 125 -10.71 -14.37 1.02
C GLY A 125 -11.46 -14.16 -0.30
N GLN A 126 -12.79 -14.03 -0.27
CA GLN A 126 -13.60 -13.69 -1.46
C GLN A 126 -13.21 -12.33 -2.03
N GLY A 127 -13.08 -11.30 -1.18
CA GLY A 127 -12.66 -9.97 -1.61
C GLY A 127 -11.24 -9.95 -2.18
N LEU A 128 -10.29 -10.63 -1.52
CA LEU A 128 -8.91 -10.76 -1.99
C LEU A 128 -8.85 -11.47 -3.35
N ALA A 129 -9.58 -12.57 -3.50
CA ALA A 129 -9.64 -13.31 -4.76
C ALA A 129 -10.25 -12.47 -5.89
N GLU A 130 -11.30 -11.70 -5.60
CA GLU A 130 -11.94 -10.82 -6.59
C GLU A 130 -11.02 -9.65 -6.98
N GLY A 131 -10.35 -9.02 -6.02
CA GLY A 131 -9.37 -7.96 -6.28
C GLY A 131 -8.19 -8.48 -7.13
N ALA A 132 -7.69 -9.67 -6.83
CA ALA A 132 -6.63 -10.32 -7.59
C ALA A 132 -7.09 -10.65 -9.03
N ARG A 133 -8.34 -11.12 -9.20
CA ARG A 133 -8.96 -11.36 -10.50
C ARG A 133 -9.07 -10.08 -11.33
N GLN A 134 -9.55 -8.99 -10.73
CA GLN A 134 -9.67 -7.68 -11.41
C GLN A 134 -8.30 -7.12 -11.82
N SER A 135 -7.31 -7.30 -10.96
CA SER A 135 -5.93 -6.84 -11.17
C SER A 135 -5.09 -7.79 -12.05
N ASN A 136 -5.61 -8.97 -12.37
CA ASN A 136 -4.92 -10.03 -13.10
C ASN A 136 -3.55 -10.39 -12.48
N ILE A 137 -3.53 -10.57 -11.16
CA ILE A 137 -2.36 -11.00 -10.39
C ILE A 137 -2.65 -12.26 -9.58
N SER A 138 -1.60 -12.93 -9.10
CA SER A 138 -1.72 -13.94 -8.05
C SER A 138 -1.56 -13.33 -6.66
N ILE A 139 -2.21 -13.94 -5.67
CA ILE A 139 -1.83 -13.81 -4.26
C ILE A 139 -0.99 -15.05 -3.93
N SER A 140 0.32 -14.89 -3.87
CA SER A 140 1.27 -16.02 -3.81
C SER A 140 1.57 -16.51 -2.41
N GLY A 141 1.08 -15.83 -1.39
CA GLY A 141 1.26 -16.20 0.01
C GLY A 141 0.71 -15.14 0.94
N GLY A 142 0.82 -15.40 2.22
CA GLY A 142 0.41 -14.47 3.26
C GLY A 142 0.58 -15.06 4.64
N GLU A 143 0.23 -14.28 5.66
CA GLU A 143 0.36 -14.67 7.06
C GLU A 143 -0.84 -14.19 7.88
N ILE A 144 -1.28 -15.01 8.85
CA ILE A 144 -2.37 -14.64 9.77
C ILE A 144 -1.83 -14.67 11.20
N SER A 145 -1.84 -13.52 11.86
CA SER A 145 -1.38 -13.36 13.25
C SER A 145 -2.55 -13.06 14.18
N GLN A 146 -2.67 -13.82 15.28
CA GLN A 146 -3.64 -13.55 16.34
C GLN A 146 -2.95 -12.84 17.52
N ILE A 147 -3.14 -11.52 17.62
CA ILE A 147 -2.41 -10.63 18.54
C ILE A 147 -3.37 -9.72 19.36
N LYS A 148 -4.23 -10.35 20.16
CA LYS A 148 -5.31 -9.69 20.91
C LYS A 148 -4.87 -8.62 21.90
N GLU A 149 -3.61 -8.67 22.36
CA GLU A 149 -3.03 -7.67 23.26
C GLU A 149 -2.57 -6.40 22.52
N ILE A 150 -2.45 -6.45 21.19
CA ILE A 150 -1.92 -5.37 20.34
C ILE A 150 -3.04 -4.69 19.55
N ILE A 151 -3.95 -5.48 18.96
CA ILE A 151 -5.04 -4.97 18.12
C ILE A 151 -6.39 -5.38 18.69
N SER A 152 -7.35 -4.45 18.64
CA SER A 152 -8.78 -4.74 18.76
C SER A 152 -9.39 -4.80 17.36
N GLY A 153 -9.88 -5.97 16.94
CA GLY A 153 -10.48 -6.14 15.61
C GLY A 153 -9.56 -6.83 14.62
N ILE A 154 -9.51 -6.33 13.40
CA ILE A 154 -8.67 -6.83 12.30
C ILE A 154 -7.85 -5.69 11.66
N ASP A 155 -6.68 -6.04 11.11
CA ASP A 155 -5.94 -5.23 10.15
C ASP A 155 -5.57 -6.11 8.95
N LEU A 156 -5.63 -5.52 7.75
CA LEU A 156 -5.32 -6.19 6.49
C LEU A 156 -4.35 -5.32 5.70
N ILE A 157 -3.16 -5.88 5.50
CA ILE A 157 -2.05 -5.27 4.79
C ILE A 157 -1.70 -6.14 3.58
N GLY A 158 -1.38 -5.51 2.47
CA GLY A 158 -0.82 -6.16 1.29
C GLY A 158 0.62 -5.70 1.03
N ALA A 159 1.33 -6.50 0.25
CA ALA A 159 2.55 -6.08 -0.42
C ALA A 159 2.55 -6.61 -1.85
N CYS A 160 2.58 -5.72 -2.83
CA CYS A 160 2.56 -6.07 -4.25
C CYS A 160 3.93 -5.86 -4.89
N ILE A 161 4.27 -6.76 -5.81
CA ILE A 161 5.41 -6.61 -6.71
C ILE A 161 4.91 -6.42 -8.15
N GLY A 162 5.67 -5.66 -8.92
CA GLY A 162 5.47 -5.47 -10.35
C GLY A 162 6.78 -5.47 -11.12
N HIS A 163 6.69 -5.67 -12.42
CA HIS A 163 7.82 -5.63 -13.34
C HIS A 163 7.77 -4.36 -14.18
N VAL A 164 8.92 -3.72 -14.40
CA VAL A 164 9.01 -2.49 -15.19
C VAL A 164 10.34 -2.42 -15.94
N SER A 165 10.31 -2.01 -17.20
CA SER A 165 11.53 -1.62 -17.90
C SER A 165 12.00 -0.26 -17.36
N LEU A 166 13.28 -0.12 -17.03
CA LEU A 166 13.80 1.06 -16.34
C LEU A 166 13.63 2.36 -17.13
N ASN A 167 13.57 2.28 -18.46
CA ASN A 167 13.28 3.42 -19.33
C ASN A 167 11.81 3.85 -19.34
N LYS A 168 10.90 3.09 -18.71
CA LYS A 168 9.47 3.37 -18.57
C LYS A 168 9.07 3.75 -17.15
N VAL A 169 10.02 3.78 -16.20
CA VAL A 169 9.74 4.18 -14.82
C VAL A 169 9.20 5.61 -14.81
N ASN A 170 8.01 5.77 -14.27
CA ASN A 170 7.35 7.06 -14.17
C ASN A 170 7.72 7.75 -12.85
N THR A 171 8.51 8.82 -12.95
CA THR A 171 8.91 9.66 -11.81
C THR A 171 8.31 11.07 -11.88
N GLY A 172 7.49 11.37 -12.89
CA GLY A 172 6.97 12.72 -13.11
C GLY A 172 8.00 13.77 -13.53
N LYS A 173 9.28 13.40 -13.75
CA LYS A 173 10.37 14.33 -14.11
C LYS A 173 10.13 15.13 -15.40
N ASP A 174 9.29 14.62 -16.29
CA ASP A 174 9.00 15.23 -17.60
C ASP A 174 7.73 16.11 -17.60
N ILE A 175 7.09 16.27 -16.43
CA ILE A 175 5.90 17.13 -16.26
C ILE A 175 6.30 18.61 -16.42
N LYS A 176 5.52 19.36 -17.20
CA LYS A 176 5.75 20.78 -17.49
C LYS A 176 4.44 21.57 -17.67
N PRO A 177 4.49 22.91 -17.52
CA PRO A 177 3.34 23.77 -17.82
C PRO A 177 2.75 23.48 -19.20
N GLY A 178 1.42 23.37 -19.27
CA GLY A 178 0.69 22.98 -20.47
C GLY A 178 0.39 21.49 -20.61
N ASN A 179 0.88 20.63 -19.71
CA ASN A 179 0.37 19.25 -19.61
C ASN A 179 -1.06 19.23 -19.04
N LEU A 180 -1.85 18.27 -19.53
CA LEU A 180 -3.22 18.06 -19.08
C LEU A 180 -3.25 17.11 -17.88
N ILE A 181 -4.17 17.36 -16.95
CA ILE A 181 -4.50 16.43 -15.88
C ILE A 181 -5.73 15.65 -16.32
N VAL A 182 -5.62 14.33 -16.34
CA VAL A 182 -6.73 13.42 -16.65
C VAL A 182 -7.05 12.63 -15.39
N GLY A 183 -8.29 12.74 -14.92
CA GLY A 183 -8.82 11.91 -13.83
C GLY A 183 -9.55 10.70 -14.40
N LEU A 184 -9.27 9.52 -13.84
CA LEU A 184 -10.09 8.34 -14.06
C LEU A 184 -11.15 8.28 -12.96
N ALA A 185 -12.39 7.99 -13.34
CA ALA A 185 -13.46 7.81 -12.36
C ALA A 185 -13.15 6.60 -11.47
N GLN A 186 -13.49 6.71 -10.18
CA GLN A 186 -13.47 5.57 -9.25
C GLN A 186 -14.51 4.53 -9.66
N GLY A 187 -14.23 3.25 -9.39
CA GLY A 187 -15.16 2.14 -9.68
C GLY A 187 -16.38 2.12 -8.74
N ASP A 188 -17.46 1.46 -9.16
CA ASP A 188 -18.77 1.41 -8.47
C ASP A 188 -18.84 0.41 -7.27
N SER A 189 -17.71 0.03 -6.69
CA SER A 189 -17.64 -1.08 -5.72
C SER A 189 -17.98 -0.64 -4.29
N PHE A 190 -19.24 -0.80 -3.85
CA PHE A 190 -19.71 -0.67 -2.45
C PHE A 190 -20.29 -2.00 -1.92
#